data_AF-A0A1S1GQR7-F1
#
_entry.id   AF-A0A1S1GQR7-F1
#
_cell.length_a   1.000
_cell.length_b   1.000
_cell.length_c   1.000
_cell.angle_alpha   90.00
_cell.angle_beta   90.00
_cell.angle_gamma   90.00
#
_symmetry.space_group_name_H-M   'P 1'
#
loop_
_entity.id
_entity.type
_entity.pdbx_description
1 polymer ?
#
loop_
_entity_poly.entity_id
_entity_poly.type
_entity_poly.pdbx_seq_one_letter_code
_entity_poly.pdbx_strand_id
1 'polypeptide(L)'
;MVYYNGKHYIINLNRNKLSFVFPMLNYLTRQPLEELNEQELKDIKTTNISKEVEENRSALIWISTGIGTFISIMARPIVDSFDFSNNILLNLLLVSIVVIPMILIKYKSDKVYKKKIGKLKQNPNQKAFILPKLSILIKNILINVIFTLSFLLLLYEFLFSKESNYLYIFGIIVFFFIILFQNSILYGQTKIEGTMGKIKGK
;
A
#
# COMPACT_ATOMS: atom_id res chain seq x y z
N MET A 1 -9.99 -9.85 -8.39
CA MET A 1 -10.82 -10.23 -9.56
C MET A 1 -12.17 -10.72 -9.06
N VAL A 2 -13.23 -10.48 -9.82
CA VAL A 2 -14.59 -10.90 -9.49
C VAL A 2 -15.24 -11.56 -10.70
N TYR A 3 -16.06 -12.58 -10.49
CA TYR A 3 -16.75 -13.32 -11.55
C TYR A 3 -18.27 -13.10 -11.42
N TYR A 4 -18.91 -12.64 -12.50
CA TYR A 4 -20.35 -12.35 -12.51
C TYR A 4 -20.91 -12.54 -13.92
N ASN A 5 -22.05 -13.24 -14.05
CA ASN A 5 -22.72 -13.54 -15.34
C ASN A 5 -21.78 -14.07 -16.43
N GLY A 6 -20.92 -15.04 -16.12
CA GLY A 6 -20.01 -15.64 -17.11
C GLY A 6 -18.76 -14.80 -17.43
N LYS A 7 -18.62 -13.61 -16.83
CA LYS A 7 -17.55 -12.64 -17.14
C LYS A 7 -16.67 -12.36 -15.94
N HIS A 8 -15.40 -12.07 -16.20
CA HIS A 8 -14.43 -11.68 -15.18
C HIS A 8 -14.27 -10.16 -15.14
N TYR A 9 -14.14 -9.60 -13.94
CA TYR A 9 -13.97 -8.18 -13.71
C TYR A 9 -12.77 -7.91 -12.80
N ILE A 10 -12.07 -6.81 -13.04
CA ILE A 10 -11.07 -6.24 -12.15
C ILE A 10 -11.59 -4.93 -11.55
N ILE A 11 -11.08 -4.60 -10.36
CA ILE A 11 -11.46 -3.39 -9.63
C ILE A 11 -10.20 -2.60 -9.31
N ASN A 12 -10.19 -1.33 -9.71
CA ASN A 12 -9.10 -0.42 -9.38
C ASN A 12 -9.33 0.26 -8.03
N LEU A 13 -8.78 -0.35 -6.98
CA LEU A 13 -8.89 0.11 -5.60
C LEU A 13 -8.00 1.33 -5.27
N ASN A 14 -7.02 1.64 -6.12
CA ASN A 14 -6.15 2.80 -5.96
C ASN A 14 -6.69 4.06 -6.66
N ARG A 15 -7.95 4.03 -7.15
CA ARG A 15 -8.58 5.17 -7.83
C ARG A 15 -8.80 6.36 -6.90
N ASN A 16 -9.23 6.11 -5.66
CA ASN A 16 -9.45 7.15 -4.68
C ASN A 16 -8.17 7.37 -3.87
N LYS A 17 -7.52 8.54 -4.02
CA LYS A 17 -6.29 8.87 -3.27
C LYS A 17 -6.50 8.91 -1.76
N LEU A 18 -7.70 9.25 -1.29
CA LEU A 18 -8.03 9.21 0.14
C LEU A 18 -8.00 7.78 0.70
N SER A 19 -8.23 6.78 -0.16
CA SER A 19 -8.15 5.39 0.25
C SER A 19 -6.72 4.93 0.57
N PHE A 20 -5.70 5.74 0.28
CA PHE A 20 -4.33 5.42 0.67
C PHE A 20 -4.13 5.49 2.18
N VAL A 21 -4.71 6.51 2.82
CA VAL A 21 -4.68 6.66 4.28
C VAL A 21 -5.87 5.93 4.91
N PHE A 22 -6.99 5.83 4.20
CA PHE A 22 -8.21 5.20 4.67
C PHE A 22 -8.70 4.13 3.69
N PRO A 23 -8.04 2.96 3.61
CA PRO A 23 -8.42 1.84 2.73
C PRO A 23 -9.89 1.42 2.88
N MET A 24 -10.51 1.69 4.03
CA MET A 24 -11.92 1.41 4.32
C MET A 24 -12.90 2.19 3.43
N LEU A 25 -12.49 3.35 2.90
CA LEU A 25 -13.29 4.13 1.95
C LEU A 25 -13.63 3.33 0.69
N ASN A 26 -12.81 2.34 0.34
CA ASN A 26 -13.07 1.47 -0.80
C ASN A 26 -14.28 0.55 -0.59
N TYR A 27 -14.67 0.27 0.66
CA TYR A 27 -15.89 -0.48 0.99
C TYR A 27 -17.14 0.41 0.99
N LEU A 28 -16.98 1.69 1.34
CA LEU A 28 -18.08 2.65 1.42
C LEU A 28 -18.44 3.25 0.06
N THR A 29 -17.58 3.09 -0.95
CA THR A 29 -17.77 3.65 -2.29
C THR A 29 -17.94 2.58 -3.35
N ARG A 30 -18.84 2.82 -4.29
CA ARG A 30 -19.02 1.92 -5.44
C ARG A 30 -17.82 2.04 -6.35
N GLN A 31 -17.19 0.91 -6.62
CA GLN A 31 -16.05 0.84 -7.52
C GLN A 31 -16.52 0.52 -8.93
N PRO A 32 -15.96 1.18 -9.96
CA PRO A 32 -16.19 0.80 -11.34
C PRO A 32 -15.62 -0.60 -11.60
N LEU A 33 -16.35 -1.38 -12.40
CA LEU A 33 -15.92 -2.70 -12.84
C LEU A 33 -15.32 -2.60 -14.23
N GLU A 34 -14.18 -3.25 -14.40
CA GLU A 34 -13.53 -3.36 -15.70
C GLU A 34 -13.59 -4.81 -16.13
N GLU A 35 -14.28 -5.07 -17.25
CA GLU A 35 -14.44 -6.42 -17.79
C GLU A 35 -13.12 -6.88 -18.41
N LEU A 36 -12.72 -8.10 -18.09
CA LEU A 36 -11.53 -8.75 -18.63
C LEU A 36 -11.95 -9.66 -19.78
N ASN A 37 -11.32 -9.50 -20.94
CA ASN A 37 -11.46 -10.44 -22.05
C ASN A 37 -10.63 -11.72 -21.79
N GLU A 38 -10.82 -12.78 -22.59
CA GLU A 38 -10.13 -14.06 -22.37
C GLU A 38 -8.61 -13.97 -22.50
N GLN A 39 -8.10 -13.07 -23.34
CA GLN A 39 -6.65 -12.85 -23.49
C GLN A 39 -6.07 -12.13 -22.28
N GLU A 40 -6.73 -11.10 -21.75
CA GLU A 40 -6.37 -10.39 -20.52
C GLU A 40 -6.49 -11.30 -19.29
N LEU A 41 -7.50 -12.17 -19.26
CA LEU A 41 -7.67 -13.19 -18.24
C LEU A 41 -6.54 -14.22 -18.29
N LYS A 42 -6.15 -14.64 -19.51
CA LYS A 42 -4.97 -15.49 -19.71
C LYS A 42 -3.74 -14.74 -19.25
N ASP A 43 -3.43 -13.54 -19.74
CA ASP A 43 -2.27 -12.75 -19.33
C ASP A 43 -2.19 -12.51 -17.81
N ILE A 44 -3.30 -12.35 -17.10
CA ILE A 44 -3.33 -12.25 -15.62
C ILE A 44 -3.10 -13.63 -14.95
N LYS A 45 -3.54 -14.73 -15.58
CA LYS A 45 -3.31 -16.10 -15.10
C LYS A 45 -1.96 -16.69 -15.55
N THR A 46 -1.39 -16.21 -16.65
CA THR A 46 -0.16 -16.66 -17.33
C THR A 46 0.98 -15.64 -17.23
N THR A 47 0.78 -14.48 -16.58
CA THR A 47 1.89 -13.81 -15.89
C THR A 47 2.39 -14.83 -14.89
N ASN A 48 3.46 -15.53 -15.26
CA ASN A 48 3.96 -16.70 -14.59
C ASN A 48 4.31 -16.36 -13.14
N ILE A 49 3.36 -16.66 -12.25
CA ILE A 49 3.49 -16.63 -10.79
C ILE A 49 4.63 -17.56 -10.31
N SER A 50 5.25 -18.35 -11.19
CA SER A 50 6.44 -19.13 -10.86
C SER A 50 7.74 -18.36 -11.12
N LYS A 51 8.09 -18.02 -12.36
CA LYS A 51 9.43 -17.48 -12.68
C LYS A 51 9.65 -16.02 -12.28
N GLU A 52 8.70 -15.12 -12.54
CA GLU A 52 8.84 -13.69 -12.19
C GLU A 52 8.65 -13.46 -10.69
N VAL A 53 7.90 -14.31 -10.00
CA VAL A 53 7.80 -14.31 -8.54
C VAL A 53 9.04 -14.92 -7.90
N GLU A 54 9.69 -15.92 -8.49
CA GLU A 54 10.93 -16.51 -7.97
C GLU A 54 12.13 -15.56 -8.16
N GLU A 55 12.23 -14.87 -9.30
CA GLU A 55 13.18 -13.76 -9.53
C GLU A 55 12.86 -12.52 -8.70
N ASN A 56 11.59 -12.11 -8.55
CA ASN A 56 11.24 -10.99 -7.68
C ASN A 56 11.32 -11.36 -6.21
N ARG A 57 11.16 -12.63 -5.83
CA ARG A 57 11.33 -13.12 -4.45
C ARG A 57 12.80 -13.20 -4.11
N SER A 58 13.66 -13.63 -5.04
CA SER A 58 15.11 -13.51 -4.85
C SER A 58 15.50 -12.02 -4.77
N ALA A 59 15.03 -11.15 -5.67
CA ALA A 59 15.27 -9.71 -5.58
C ALA A 59 14.70 -9.07 -4.31
N LEU A 60 13.50 -9.45 -3.85
CA LEU A 60 12.91 -9.02 -2.58
C LEU A 60 13.66 -9.56 -1.37
N ILE A 61 14.21 -10.79 -1.43
CA ILE A 61 15.06 -11.38 -0.41
C ILE A 61 16.43 -10.72 -0.40
N TRP A 62 17.00 -10.37 -1.56
CA TRP A 62 18.25 -9.60 -1.68
C TRP A 62 18.06 -8.15 -1.25
N ILE A 63 16.90 -7.55 -1.50
CA ILE A 63 16.52 -6.22 -1.02
C ILE A 63 16.25 -6.28 0.49
N SER A 64 15.54 -7.29 1.02
CA SER A 64 15.26 -7.38 2.45
C SER A 64 16.50 -7.76 3.27
N THR A 65 17.35 -8.63 2.74
CA THR A 65 18.65 -8.99 3.34
C THR A 65 19.63 -7.84 3.16
N GLY A 66 19.72 -7.21 1.99
CA GLY A 66 20.58 -6.06 1.73
C GLY A 66 20.19 -4.83 2.55
N ILE A 67 18.90 -4.50 2.65
CA ILE A 67 18.38 -3.44 3.52
C ILE A 67 18.58 -3.81 4.98
N GLY A 68 18.29 -5.04 5.41
CA GLY A 68 18.50 -5.47 6.80
C GLY A 68 19.97 -5.42 7.21
N THR A 69 20.88 -5.83 6.33
CA THR A 69 22.33 -5.81 6.59
C THR A 69 22.88 -4.39 6.49
N PHE A 70 22.42 -3.58 5.54
CA PHE A 70 22.78 -2.16 5.43
C PHE A 70 22.30 -1.35 6.64
N ILE A 71 21.06 -1.58 7.10
CA ILE A 71 20.54 -1.02 8.35
C ILE A 71 21.38 -1.50 9.53
N SER A 72 21.73 -2.79 9.60
CA SER A 72 22.52 -3.32 10.73
C SER A 72 23.95 -2.78 10.77
N ILE A 73 24.59 -2.62 9.60
CA ILE A 73 25.94 -2.06 9.46
C ILE A 73 25.94 -0.54 9.69
N MET A 74 24.94 0.19 9.18
CA MET A 74 24.79 1.62 9.43
C MET A 74 24.34 1.93 10.86
N ALA A 75 23.50 1.08 11.47
CA ALA A 75 23.06 1.28 12.85
C ALA A 75 24.18 1.02 13.86
N ARG A 76 25.11 0.09 13.58
CA ARG A 76 26.18 -0.31 14.52
C ARG A 76 27.03 0.84 15.08
N PRO A 77 27.57 1.77 14.26
CA PRO A 77 28.30 2.92 14.78
C PRO A 77 27.41 4.06 15.30
N ILE A 78 26.09 4.00 15.08
CA ILE A 78 25.14 5.06 15.46
C ILE A 78 24.46 4.75 16.79
N VAL A 79 24.28 3.46 17.17
CA VAL A 79 23.59 2.98 18.41
C VAL A 79 24.13 3.66 19.67
N ASP A 80 25.43 3.95 19.69
CA ASP A 80 26.09 4.59 20.83
C ASP A 80 26.10 6.14 20.77
N SER A 81 25.40 6.77 19.80
CA SER A 81 25.38 8.22 19.55
C SER A 81 24.02 8.79 19.07
N PHE A 82 22.92 8.05 19.21
CA PHE A 82 21.65 8.38 18.54
C PHE A 82 20.93 9.61 19.10
N ASP A 83 21.19 9.98 20.36
CA ASP A 83 20.45 11.05 21.00
C ASP A 83 21.08 12.39 20.63
N PHE A 84 20.27 13.26 20.05
CA PHE A 84 20.68 14.61 19.69
C PHE A 84 19.70 15.62 20.27
N SER A 85 20.21 16.80 20.60
CA SER A 85 19.40 17.91 21.08
C SER A 85 18.35 18.25 20.02
N ASN A 86 17.09 18.23 20.41
CA ASN A 86 16.01 18.42 19.47
C ASN A 86 16.03 19.84 18.87
N ASN A 87 15.99 19.91 17.55
CA ASN A 87 15.72 21.13 16.81
C ASN A 87 14.55 20.86 15.88
N ILE A 88 13.38 21.43 16.23
CA ILE A 88 12.12 21.20 15.50
C ILE A 88 12.26 21.51 14.01
N LEU A 89 13.00 22.58 13.65
CA LEU A 89 13.17 22.98 12.26
C LEU A 89 14.01 21.97 11.48
N LEU A 90 15.11 21.49 12.09
CA LEU A 90 15.94 20.44 11.53
C LEU A 90 15.15 19.13 11.39
N ASN A 91 14.35 18.78 12.40
CA ASN A 91 13.57 17.54 12.41
C ASN A 91 12.45 17.57 11.37
N LEU A 92 11.78 18.71 11.17
CA LEU A 92 10.85 18.91 10.07
C LEU A 92 11.52 18.74 8.71
N LEU A 93 12.73 19.25 8.53
CA LEU A 93 13.50 19.09 7.30
C LEU A 93 13.84 17.62 7.05
N LEU A 94 14.32 16.90 8.07
CA LEU A 94 14.64 15.48 8.00
C LEU A 94 13.41 14.62 7.67
N VAL A 95 12.28 14.85 8.34
CA VAL A 95 11.01 14.17 8.03
C VAL A 95 10.59 14.47 6.60
N SER A 96 10.73 15.70 6.13
CA SER A 96 10.35 16.09 4.77
C SER A 96 11.19 15.39 3.70
N ILE A 97 12.51 15.28 3.91
CA ILE A 97 13.43 14.55 3.02
C ILE A 97 13.03 13.09 2.88
N VAL A 98 12.41 12.50 3.90
CA VAL A 98 11.95 11.11 3.87
C VAL A 98 10.55 10.97 3.28
N VAL A 99 9.59 11.76 3.77
CA VAL A 99 8.17 11.65 3.44
C VAL A 99 7.90 12.03 1.98
N ILE A 100 8.54 13.09 1.47
CA ILE A 100 8.29 13.59 0.10
C ILE A 100 8.66 12.54 -0.96
N PRO A 101 9.88 11.94 -0.96
CA PRO A 101 10.22 10.87 -1.90
C PRO A 101 9.27 9.67 -1.82
N MET A 102 8.82 9.29 -0.63
CA MET A 102 7.89 8.17 -0.48
C MET A 102 6.54 8.44 -1.15
N ILE A 103 6.01 9.66 -1.01
CA ILE A 103 4.80 10.09 -1.71
C ILE A 103 5.01 10.06 -3.23
N LEU A 104 6.17 10.51 -3.73
CA LEU A 104 6.50 10.50 -5.16
C LEU A 104 6.61 9.06 -5.71
N ILE A 105 7.26 8.16 -4.97
CA ILE A 105 7.35 6.73 -5.31
C ILE A 105 5.96 6.11 -5.41
N LYS A 106 5.11 6.37 -4.41
CA LYS A 106 3.71 5.88 -4.39
C LYS A 106 2.94 6.41 -5.60
N TYR A 107 3.01 7.71 -5.88
CA TYR A 107 2.36 8.32 -7.04
C TYR A 107 2.81 7.70 -8.37
N LYS A 108 4.12 7.47 -8.54
CA LYS A 108 4.67 6.82 -9.75
C LYS A 108 4.17 5.38 -9.88
N SER A 109 4.17 4.62 -8.80
CA SER A 109 3.65 3.24 -8.75
C SER A 109 2.17 3.18 -9.17
N ASP A 110 1.34 4.06 -8.63
CA ASP A 110 -0.09 4.11 -8.97
C ASP A 110 -0.33 4.54 -10.42
N LYS A 111 0.49 5.45 -10.96
CA LYS A 111 0.42 5.85 -12.38
C LYS A 111 0.75 4.68 -13.30
N VAL A 112 1.77 3.87 -12.95
CA VAL A 112 2.12 2.65 -13.69
C VAL A 112 0.97 1.64 -13.62
N TYR A 113 0.41 1.41 -12.43
CA TYR A 113 -0.74 0.52 -12.25
C TYR A 113 -1.97 0.99 -13.05
N LYS A 114 -2.31 2.28 -12.99
CA LYS A 114 -3.41 2.87 -13.77
C LYS A 114 -3.19 2.75 -15.26
N LYS A 115 -1.95 2.87 -15.76
CA LYS A 115 -1.64 2.66 -17.19
C LYS A 115 -1.81 1.20 -17.62
N LYS A 116 -1.44 0.23 -16.77
CA LYS A 116 -1.64 -1.20 -17.04
C LYS A 116 -3.13 -1.54 -17.09
N ILE A 117 -3.91 -1.03 -16.13
CA ILE A 117 -5.35 -1.26 -16.02
C ILE A 117 -6.16 -0.46 -17.04
N GLY A 118 -5.80 0.79 -17.32
CA GLY A 118 -6.53 1.64 -18.28
C GLY A 118 -6.45 1.20 -19.75
N LYS A 119 -5.64 0.19 -20.07
CA LYS A 119 -5.69 -0.50 -21.37
C LYS A 119 -6.90 -1.44 -21.49
N LEU A 120 -7.46 -1.86 -20.36
CA LEU A 120 -8.65 -2.71 -20.28
C LEU A 120 -9.89 -1.84 -20.56
N LYS A 121 -10.88 -2.38 -21.26
CA LYS A 121 -12.13 -1.64 -21.55
C LYS A 121 -12.88 -1.37 -20.24
N GLN A 122 -12.78 -0.15 -19.73
CA GLN A 122 -13.63 0.29 -18.62
C GLN A 122 -15.08 0.34 -19.12
N ASN A 123 -15.97 -0.35 -18.43
CA ASN A 123 -17.40 -0.27 -18.71
C ASN A 123 -18.04 0.66 -17.66
N PRO A 124 -18.12 1.99 -17.92
CA PRO A 124 -18.46 2.99 -16.90
C PRO A 124 -19.85 2.79 -16.27
N ASN A 125 -20.69 2.00 -16.95
CA ASN A 125 -22.06 1.70 -16.55
C ASN A 125 -22.18 0.60 -15.49
N GLN A 126 -21.10 -0.14 -15.19
CA GLN A 126 -21.11 -1.20 -14.19
C GLN A 126 -20.28 -0.80 -12.97
N LYS A 127 -20.96 -0.69 -11.82
CA LYS A 127 -20.31 -0.38 -10.54
C LYS A 127 -20.83 -1.33 -9.47
N ALA A 128 -19.94 -1.75 -8.58
CA ALA A 128 -20.31 -2.61 -7.45
C ALA A 128 -19.68 -2.13 -6.14
N PHE A 129 -20.33 -2.46 -5.04
CA PHE A 129 -19.70 -2.41 -3.73
C PHE A 129 -18.83 -3.64 -3.54
N ILE A 130 -17.66 -3.43 -2.96
CA ILE A 130 -16.84 -4.51 -2.43
C ILE A 130 -17.29 -4.70 -0.99
N LEU A 131 -18.00 -5.79 -0.70
CA LEU A 131 -18.28 -6.18 0.68
C LEU A 131 -17.34 -7.32 1.08
N PRO A 132 -16.24 -7.02 1.79
CA PRO A 132 -15.38 -8.07 2.32
C PRO A 132 -16.12 -8.86 3.40
N LYS A 133 -15.65 -10.06 3.72
CA LYS A 133 -16.07 -10.73 4.96
C LYS A 133 -15.82 -9.82 6.16
N LEU A 134 -16.71 -9.84 7.15
CA LEU A 134 -16.59 -9.00 8.36
C LEU A 134 -15.24 -9.19 9.08
N SER A 135 -14.71 -10.41 9.11
CA SER A 135 -13.38 -10.71 9.67
C SER A 135 -12.24 -9.98 8.95
N ILE A 136 -12.31 -9.89 7.62
CA ILE A 136 -11.35 -9.16 6.79
C ILE A 136 -11.50 -7.64 7.03
N LEU A 137 -12.74 -7.16 7.09
CA LEU A 137 -13.05 -5.76 7.39
C LEU A 137 -12.42 -5.32 8.72
N ILE A 138 -12.68 -6.07 9.80
CA ILE A 138 -12.17 -5.78 11.15
C ILE A 138 -10.65 -5.81 11.16
N LYS A 139 -10.04 -6.83 10.56
CA LYS A 139 -8.57 -6.94 10.44
C LYS A 139 -7.98 -5.70 9.76
N ASN A 140 -8.61 -5.23 8.69
CA ASN A 140 -8.12 -4.08 7.93
C ASN A 140 -8.24 -2.76 8.72
N ILE A 141 -9.32 -2.59 9.50
CA ILE A 141 -9.49 -1.46 10.43
C ILE A 141 -8.37 -1.48 11.46
N LEU A 142 -8.20 -2.61 12.15
CA LEU A 142 -7.22 -2.74 13.22
C LEU A 142 -5.80 -2.46 12.72
N ILE A 143 -5.42 -3.05 11.58
CA ILE A 143 -4.13 -2.81 10.94
C ILE A 143 -3.95 -1.32 10.62
N ASN A 144 -4.95 -0.65 10.04
CA ASN A 144 -4.84 0.77 9.71
C ASN A 144 -4.67 1.63 10.97
N VAL A 145 -5.51 1.40 11.98
CA VAL A 145 -5.51 2.16 13.23
C VAL A 145 -4.17 2.00 13.95
N ILE A 146 -3.68 0.77 14.09
CA ILE A 146 -2.40 0.48 14.77
C ILE A 146 -1.27 1.21 14.06
N PHE A 147 -1.11 1.03 12.74
CA PHE A 147 0.02 1.62 12.03
C PHE A 147 -0.05 3.14 11.93
N THR A 148 -1.25 3.70 11.73
CA THR A 148 -1.44 5.16 11.72
C THR A 148 -1.13 5.76 13.09
N LEU A 149 -1.60 5.13 14.18
CA LEU A 149 -1.31 5.61 15.52
C LEU A 149 0.18 5.53 15.84
N SER A 150 0.85 4.41 15.52
CA SER A 150 2.29 4.26 15.69
C SER A 150 3.08 5.33 14.92
N PHE A 151 2.69 5.60 13.67
CA PHE A 151 3.30 6.67 12.87
C PHE A 151 3.16 8.05 13.53
N LEU A 152 1.96 8.39 14.01
CA LEU A 152 1.70 9.67 14.66
C LEU A 152 2.47 9.82 15.98
N LEU A 153 2.54 8.78 16.79
CA LEU A 153 3.29 8.78 18.05
C LEU A 153 4.79 8.98 17.80
N LEU A 154 5.36 8.29 16.81
CA LEU A 154 6.77 8.44 16.45
C LEU A 154 7.08 9.83 15.87
N LEU A 155 6.17 10.39 15.06
CA LEU A 155 6.30 11.77 14.59
C LEU A 155 6.27 12.76 15.74
N TYR A 156 5.34 12.59 16.68
CA TYR A 156 5.22 13.46 17.84
C TYR A 156 6.50 13.42 18.67
N GLU A 157 6.97 12.22 19.01
CA GLU A 157 8.19 12.02 19.80
C GLU A 157 9.41 12.62 19.09
N PHE A 158 9.55 12.34 17.78
CA PHE A 158 10.66 12.88 17.00
C PHE A 158 10.68 14.41 16.95
N LEU A 159 9.51 15.05 16.86
CA LEU A 159 9.38 16.50 16.71
C LEU A 159 9.46 17.25 18.04
N PHE A 160 8.92 16.70 19.14
CA PHE A 160 8.66 17.47 20.36
C PHE A 160 9.45 17.03 21.59
N SER A 161 10.09 15.86 21.58
CA SER A 161 10.90 15.41 22.72
C SER A 161 12.17 16.24 22.87
N LYS A 162 12.66 16.42 24.09
CA LYS A 162 13.84 17.27 24.37
C LYS A 162 15.11 16.75 23.72
N GLU A 163 15.26 15.43 23.78
CA GLU A 163 16.25 14.68 23.03
C GLU A 163 15.50 13.80 22.04
N SER A 164 16.05 13.69 20.85
CA SER A 164 15.45 12.91 19.78
C SER A 164 16.46 11.90 19.28
N ASN A 165 15.93 10.83 18.72
CA ASN A 165 16.69 9.67 18.32
C ASN A 165 16.42 9.36 16.86
N TYR A 166 17.46 9.20 16.04
CA TYR A 166 17.30 8.82 14.62
C TYR A 166 16.54 7.49 14.42
N LEU A 167 16.39 6.62 15.43
CA LEU A 167 15.51 5.44 15.37
C LEU A 167 14.06 5.83 15.08
N TYR A 168 13.62 7.01 15.53
CA TYR A 168 12.29 7.51 15.19
C TYR A 168 12.14 7.73 13.69
N ILE A 169 13.17 8.23 12.99
CA ILE A 169 13.15 8.39 11.51
C ILE A 169 12.96 7.02 10.85
N PHE A 170 13.68 6.00 11.31
CA PHE A 170 13.52 4.65 10.79
C PHE A 170 12.10 4.12 10.99
N GLY A 171 11.54 4.31 12.20
CA GLY A 171 10.14 3.98 12.48
C GLY A 171 9.17 4.72 11.56
N ILE A 172 9.34 6.04 11.41
CA ILE A 172 8.54 6.89 10.51
C ILE A 172 8.57 6.34 9.09
N ILE A 173 9.74 5.95 8.56
CA ILE A 173 9.87 5.33 7.22
C ILE A 173 9.03 4.05 7.14
N VAL A 174 9.23 3.11 8.07
CA VAL A 174 8.59 1.80 8.03
C VAL A 174 7.07 1.92 8.13
N PHE A 175 6.58 2.66 9.12
CA PHE A 175 5.14 2.79 9.35
C PHE A 175 4.47 3.59 8.23
N PHE A 176 5.10 4.66 7.74
CA PHE A 176 4.55 5.43 6.62
C PHE A 176 4.51 4.62 5.32
N PHE A 177 5.51 3.77 5.08
CA PHE A 177 5.51 2.86 3.94
C PHE A 177 4.32 1.90 4.00
N ILE A 178 4.10 1.28 5.16
CA ILE A 178 2.98 0.36 5.36
C ILE A 178 1.65 1.05 5.11
N ILE A 179 1.46 2.28 5.63
CA ILE A 179 0.25 3.09 5.39
C ILE A 179 0.06 3.35 3.89
N LEU A 180 1.09 3.89 3.20
CA LEU A 180 1.00 4.22 1.77
C LEU A 180 0.67 3.01 0.88
N PHE A 181 1.19 1.83 1.21
CA PHE A 181 1.01 0.61 0.43
C PHE A 181 -0.06 -0.33 1.00
N GLN A 182 -0.81 0.10 2.03
CA GLN A 182 -1.79 -0.73 2.73
C GLN A 182 -2.85 -1.30 1.77
N ASN A 183 -3.37 -0.49 0.85
CA ASN A 183 -4.30 -0.98 -0.18
C ASN A 183 -3.72 -2.13 -1.02
N SER A 184 -2.43 -2.06 -1.37
CA SER A 184 -1.81 -3.11 -2.19
C SER A 184 -1.56 -4.38 -1.38
N ILE A 185 -1.20 -4.23 -0.10
CA ILE A 185 -1.00 -5.35 0.83
C ILE A 185 -2.33 -6.05 1.13
N LEU A 186 -3.40 -5.29 1.36
CA LEU A 186 -4.71 -5.82 1.76
C LEU A 186 -5.52 -6.38 0.61
N TYR A 187 -5.39 -5.80 -0.59
CA TYR A 187 -6.21 -6.15 -1.75
C TYR A 187 -5.43 -6.74 -2.92
N GLY A 188 -4.11 -6.94 -2.78
CA GLY A 188 -3.26 -7.59 -3.79
C GLY A 188 -3.58 -9.07 -4.02
N GLN A 189 -4.52 -9.64 -3.26
CA GLN A 189 -5.00 -11.00 -3.51
C GLN A 189 -5.90 -11.05 -4.74
N THR A 190 -5.58 -11.95 -5.66
CA THR A 190 -6.23 -12.12 -6.97
C THR A 190 -7.73 -12.41 -6.87
N LYS A 191 -8.21 -12.91 -5.72
CA LYS A 191 -9.63 -13.05 -5.38
C LYS A 191 -9.98 -12.15 -4.20
N ILE A 192 -11.01 -11.34 -4.37
CA ILE A 192 -11.64 -10.67 -3.22
C ILE A 192 -12.65 -11.67 -2.66
N GLU A 193 -12.34 -12.26 -1.51
CA GLU A 193 -13.29 -13.10 -0.78
C GLU A 193 -14.34 -12.22 -0.11
N GLY A 194 -15.50 -12.08 -0.75
CA GLY A 194 -16.57 -11.23 -0.27
C GLY A 194 -17.83 -11.35 -1.13
N THR A 195 -18.94 -10.85 -0.63
CA THR A 195 -20.15 -10.71 -1.44
C THR A 195 -20.04 -9.45 -2.28
N MET A 196 -20.36 -9.56 -3.57
CA MET A 196 -20.46 -8.39 -4.43
C MET A 196 -21.83 -7.76 -4.17
N GLY A 197 -21.87 -6.46 -3.87
CA GLY A 197 -23.16 -5.75 -3.83
C GLY A 197 -23.81 -5.78 -5.21
N LYS A 198 -25.15 -5.66 -5.28
CA LYS A 198 -25.90 -5.66 -6.56
C LYS A 198 -25.21 -4.78 -7.59
N ILE A 199 -24.79 -5.39 -8.71
CA ILE A 199 -24.28 -4.65 -9.87
C ILE A 199 -25.46 -3.87 -10.44
N LYS A 200 -25.42 -2.54 -10.34
CA LYS A 200 -26.39 -1.68 -11.01
C LYS A 200 -25.81 -1.29 -12.36
N GLY A 201 -26.36 -1.85 -13.43
CA GLY A 201 -26.35 -1.21 -14.74
C GLY A 201 -27.40 -0.10 -14.77
N LYS A 202 -27.20 0.92 -15.58
CA LYS A 202 -28.35 1.66 -16.13
C LYS A 202 -28.96 0.80 -17.23
#